data_AF-A0A2V9ZT36-F1
#
_entry.id   AF-A0A2V9ZT36-F1
#
_cell.length_a   1.000
_cell.length_b   1.000
_cell.length_c   1.000
_cell.angle_alpha   90.00
_cell.angle_beta   90.00
_cell.angle_gamma   90.00
#
_symmetry.space_group_name_H-M   'P 1'
#
loop_
_entity.id
_entity.type
_entity.pdbx_description
1 polymer ?
#
loop_
_entity_poly.entity_id
_entity_poly.type
_entity_poly.pdbx_seq_one_letter_code
_entity_poly.pdbx_strand_id
1 'polypeptide(L)'
;DLLSALKTIKLTREDENRSRAKPFSEAELKRLLGQVSQTFANDAAKAAKMTTLIHFMVATGVAIRDAVQLERVNIQDGWLRIERQKTRKPVRQKLDSALHSELLAVANSNPKYIFWNGTAKPTSATSRWQAEMRTLMKEAGLWIPGNLFHRFRDTAADYWLGEGWTLDDVAEALGDTVAVVQKHYKDLASKRVEARLSKLPIRSWSANV
;
A
#
# COMPACT_ATOMS: atom_id res chain seq x y z
N ASP A 1 6.51 -2.91 41.84
CA ASP A 1 6.57 -3.40 40.46
C ASP A 1 7.02 -2.25 39.57
N LEU A 2 8.16 -2.38 38.88
CA LEU A 2 8.72 -1.32 38.02
C LEU A 2 7.92 -1.15 36.72
N LEU A 3 7.22 -2.21 36.29
CA LEU A 3 6.39 -2.18 35.09
C LEU A 3 5.09 -1.39 35.30
N SER A 4 4.54 -1.41 36.52
CA SER A 4 3.35 -0.61 36.87
C SER A 4 3.62 0.89 36.99
N ALA A 5 4.90 1.31 37.06
CA ALA A 5 5.31 2.72 37.13
C ALA A 5 5.50 3.38 35.76
N LEU A 6 5.56 2.59 34.68
CA LEU A 6 5.60 3.11 33.31
C LEU A 6 4.20 3.58 32.90
N LYS A 7 3.88 4.84 33.22
CA LYS A 7 2.69 5.51 32.64
C LYS A 7 2.77 5.38 31.13
N THR A 8 1.70 4.90 30.50
CA THR A 8 1.57 4.88 29.04
C THR A 8 1.80 6.30 28.53
N ILE A 9 2.87 6.50 27.76
CA ILE A 9 3.18 7.79 27.15
C ILE A 9 1.99 8.15 26.25
N LYS A 10 1.28 9.22 26.60
CA LYS A 10 0.24 9.76 25.73
C LYS A 10 0.93 10.35 24.51
N LEU A 11 0.50 9.93 23.33
CA LEU A 11 0.97 10.51 22.07
C LEU A 11 0.63 12.01 22.05
N THR A 12 1.57 12.83 21.60
CA THR A 12 1.28 14.24 21.35
C THR A 12 0.41 14.37 20.09
N ARG A 13 -0.27 15.51 19.91
CA ARG A 13 -0.99 15.80 18.65
C ARG A 13 -0.09 15.69 17.42
N GLU A 14 1.19 16.04 17.57
CA GLU A 14 2.16 15.91 16.49
C GLU A 14 2.45 14.43 16.18
N ASP A 15 2.60 13.59 17.20
CA ASP A 15 2.77 12.14 17.01
C ASP A 15 1.53 11.49 16.39
N GLU A 16 0.33 11.91 16.82
CA GLU A 16 -0.92 11.49 16.21
C GLU A 16 -0.95 11.86 14.73
N ASN A 17 -0.65 13.12 14.38
CA ASN A 17 -0.60 13.58 12.99
C ASN A 17 0.47 12.87 12.16
N ARG A 18 1.62 12.53 12.75
CA ARG A 18 2.66 11.73 12.09
C ARG A 18 2.18 10.32 11.79
N SER A 19 1.31 9.76 12.63
CA SER A 19 0.74 8.41 12.51
C SER A 19 -0.49 8.30 11.61
N ARG A 20 -1.10 9.44 11.21
CA ARG A 20 -2.24 9.47 10.30
C ARG A 20 -1.86 8.91 8.92
N ALA A 21 -2.84 8.28 8.28
CA ALA A 21 -2.72 7.77 6.92
C ALA A 21 -2.38 8.91 5.95
N LYS A 22 -1.43 8.66 5.04
CA LYS A 22 -0.94 9.64 4.06
C LYS A 22 -0.98 9.05 2.65
N PRO A 23 -2.18 8.75 2.12
CA PRO A 23 -2.32 8.23 0.76
C PRO A 23 -1.71 9.19 -0.26
N PHE A 24 -1.30 8.66 -1.41
CA PHE A 24 -0.94 9.47 -2.57
C PHE A 24 -2.22 9.99 -3.23
N SER A 25 -2.23 11.26 -3.58
CA SER A 25 -3.12 11.78 -4.60
C SER A 25 -2.75 11.24 -5.99
N GLU A 26 -3.68 11.28 -6.93
CA GLU A 26 -3.42 10.84 -8.32
C GLU A 26 -2.25 11.60 -8.96
N ALA A 27 -2.14 12.90 -8.68
CA ALA A 27 -1.04 13.73 -9.19
C ALA A 27 0.32 13.31 -8.60
N GLU A 28 0.36 12.96 -7.31
CA GLU A 28 1.58 12.44 -6.68
C GLU A 28 1.94 11.05 -7.22
N LEU A 29 0.96 10.15 -7.39
CA LEU A 29 1.20 8.81 -7.92
C LEU A 29 1.70 8.87 -9.37
N LYS A 30 1.10 9.71 -10.21
CA LYS A 30 1.56 9.97 -11.58
C LYS A 30 2.98 10.52 -11.60
N ARG A 31 3.30 11.47 -10.71
CA ARG A 31 4.66 12.02 -10.57
C ARG A 31 5.66 10.95 -10.15
N LEU A 32 5.30 10.11 -9.19
CA LEU A 32 6.15 9.01 -8.73
C LEU A 32 6.46 8.03 -9.86
N LEU A 33 5.44 7.56 -10.57
CA LEU A 33 5.59 6.62 -11.69
C LEU A 33 6.41 7.24 -12.83
N GLY A 34 6.19 8.52 -13.15
CA GLY A 34 6.98 9.24 -14.14
C GLY A 34 8.45 9.48 -13.74
N GLN A 35 8.77 9.43 -12.45
CA GLN A 35 10.14 9.54 -11.96
C GLN A 35 10.91 8.21 -12.06
N VAL A 36 10.23 7.06 -12.12
CA VAL A 36 10.87 5.73 -12.13
C VAL A 36 11.87 5.60 -13.28
N SER A 37 11.49 6.02 -14.51
CA SER A 37 12.35 5.93 -15.68
C SER A 37 13.58 6.84 -15.60
N GLN A 38 13.49 7.93 -14.83
CA GLN A 38 14.61 8.86 -14.64
C GLN A 38 15.56 8.34 -13.55
N THR A 39 15.04 7.91 -12.40
CA THR A 39 15.84 7.36 -11.29
C THR A 39 16.61 6.10 -11.70
N PHE A 40 16.02 5.26 -12.54
CA PHE A 40 16.61 4.01 -12.99
C PHE A 40 16.93 4.02 -14.50
N ALA A 41 17.30 5.17 -15.06
CA ALA A 41 17.56 5.34 -16.49
C ALA A 41 18.60 4.34 -17.06
N ASN A 42 19.57 3.93 -16.24
CA ASN A 42 20.63 3.00 -16.63
C ASN A 42 20.26 1.51 -16.43
N ASP A 43 19.06 1.21 -15.93
CA ASP A 43 18.60 -0.15 -15.61
C ASP A 43 17.10 -0.29 -15.90
N ALA A 44 16.76 -0.50 -17.17
CA ALA A 44 15.39 -0.63 -17.63
C ALA A 44 14.64 -1.78 -16.93
N ALA A 45 15.33 -2.88 -16.62
CA ALA A 45 14.73 -4.02 -15.92
C ALA A 45 14.35 -3.65 -14.47
N LYS A 46 15.18 -2.86 -13.79
CA LYS A 46 14.86 -2.33 -12.47
C LYS A 46 13.75 -1.28 -12.51
N ALA A 47 13.76 -0.38 -13.49
CA ALA A 47 12.65 0.55 -13.71
C ALA A 47 11.32 -0.21 -13.85
N ALA A 48 11.26 -1.23 -14.72
CA ALA A 48 10.07 -2.05 -14.89
C ALA A 48 9.62 -2.70 -13.58
N LYS A 49 10.54 -3.37 -12.86
CA LYS A 49 10.20 -3.99 -11.57
C LYS A 49 9.73 -2.99 -10.52
N MET A 50 10.31 -1.80 -10.48
CA MET A 50 9.91 -0.75 -9.54
C MET A 50 8.51 -0.24 -9.85
N THR A 51 8.20 0.01 -11.14
CA THR A 51 6.85 0.37 -11.59
C THR A 51 5.84 -0.71 -11.18
N THR A 52 6.13 -1.98 -11.48
CA THR A 52 5.25 -3.09 -11.13
C THR A 52 5.09 -3.27 -9.63
N LEU A 53 6.14 -3.05 -8.84
CA LEU A 53 6.06 -3.07 -7.38
C LEU A 53 5.13 -1.97 -6.87
N ILE A 54 5.20 -0.76 -7.43
CA ILE A 54 4.31 0.35 -7.08
C ILE A 54 2.87 -0.01 -7.43
N HIS A 55 2.60 -0.43 -8.67
CA HIS A 55 1.26 -0.84 -9.10
C HIS A 55 0.68 -1.93 -8.20
N PHE A 56 1.47 -2.98 -7.91
CA PHE A 56 1.06 -4.06 -7.05
C PHE A 56 0.70 -3.56 -5.64
N MET A 57 1.54 -2.71 -5.03
CA MET A 57 1.30 -2.23 -3.67
C MET A 57 0.10 -1.28 -3.57
N VAL A 58 -0.12 -0.40 -4.56
CA VAL A 58 -1.29 0.51 -4.55
C VAL A 58 -2.59 -0.19 -4.93
N ALA A 59 -2.52 -1.27 -5.72
CA ALA A 59 -3.69 -2.05 -6.08
C ALA A 59 -4.13 -3.01 -4.96
N THR A 60 -3.19 -3.53 -4.16
CA THR A 60 -3.45 -4.62 -3.21
C THR A 60 -3.25 -4.25 -1.74
N GLY A 61 -2.64 -3.11 -1.44
CA GLY A 61 -2.32 -2.70 -0.07
C GLY A 61 -1.33 -3.62 0.67
N VAL A 62 -0.65 -4.51 -0.06
CA VAL A 62 0.33 -5.44 0.49
C VAL A 62 1.57 -4.68 0.99
N ALA A 63 2.07 -5.06 2.17
CA ALA A 63 3.25 -4.44 2.74
C ALA A 63 4.51 -4.82 1.94
N ILE A 64 5.48 -3.90 1.85
CA ILE A 64 6.70 -4.11 1.03
C ILE A 64 7.42 -5.43 1.35
N ARG A 65 7.47 -5.83 2.63
CA ARG A 65 8.12 -7.08 3.02
C ARG A 65 7.44 -8.31 2.40
N ASP A 66 6.11 -8.32 2.38
CA ASP A 66 5.33 -9.38 1.76
C ASP A 66 5.42 -9.28 0.22
N ALA A 67 5.40 -8.07 -0.35
CA ALA A 67 5.53 -7.85 -1.79
C ALA A 67 6.89 -8.29 -2.36
N VAL A 68 8.00 -7.96 -1.69
CA VAL A 68 9.35 -8.37 -2.12
C VAL A 68 9.52 -9.89 -2.10
N GLN A 69 8.85 -10.57 -1.17
CA GLN A 69 8.87 -12.03 -1.01
C GLN A 69 7.69 -12.71 -1.72
N LEU A 70 7.00 -12.03 -2.64
CA LEU A 70 5.87 -12.59 -3.37
C LEU A 70 6.31 -13.82 -4.18
N GLU A 71 5.73 -14.97 -3.88
CA GLU A 71 5.98 -16.21 -4.62
C GLU A 71 5.04 -16.32 -5.82
N ARG A 72 5.50 -16.97 -6.88
CA ARG A 72 4.72 -17.21 -8.10
C ARG A 72 3.43 -17.99 -7.81
N VAL A 73 3.49 -18.94 -6.87
CA VAL A 73 2.33 -19.72 -6.43
C VAL A 73 1.24 -18.83 -5.81
N ASN A 74 1.62 -17.70 -5.21
CA ASN A 74 0.67 -16.80 -4.55
C ASN A 74 -0.15 -15.95 -5.51
N ILE A 75 0.15 -15.94 -6.81
CA ILE A 75 -0.60 -15.17 -7.82
C ILE A 75 -1.24 -16.05 -8.90
N GLN A 76 -1.24 -17.38 -8.70
CA GLN A 76 -1.82 -18.33 -9.65
C GLN A 76 -3.27 -18.00 -9.98
N ASP A 77 -3.61 -18.18 -11.26
CA ASP A 77 -4.96 -17.95 -11.81
C ASP A 77 -5.47 -16.51 -11.63
N GLY A 78 -4.53 -15.54 -11.56
CA GLY A 78 -4.83 -14.12 -11.38
C GLY A 78 -5.45 -13.83 -10.01
N TRP A 79 -5.13 -14.62 -8.99
CA TRP A 79 -5.56 -14.43 -7.62
C TRP A 79 -4.36 -14.28 -6.71
N LEU A 80 -4.30 -13.17 -5.97
CA LEU A 80 -3.36 -13.00 -4.88
C LEU A 80 -3.85 -13.79 -3.66
N ARG A 81 -3.02 -14.72 -3.17
CA ARG A 81 -3.26 -15.50 -1.95
C ARG A 81 -1.97 -15.60 -1.13
N ILE A 82 -1.89 -14.81 -0.06
CA ILE A 82 -0.73 -14.81 0.86
C ILE A 82 -1.19 -14.92 2.31
N GLU A 83 -0.27 -15.32 3.18
CA GLU A 83 -0.40 -15.14 4.63
C GLU A 83 0.57 -14.03 5.06
N ARG A 84 0.05 -12.97 5.68
CA ARG A 84 0.85 -11.80 6.08
C ARG A 84 1.94 -12.19 7.07
N GLN A 85 3.19 -11.78 6.81
CA GLN A 85 4.29 -12.08 7.73
C GLN A 85 4.14 -11.44 9.11
N LYS A 86 3.50 -10.27 9.19
CA LYS A 86 3.30 -9.54 10.46
C LYS A 86 2.14 -10.09 11.27
N THR A 87 0.99 -10.27 10.64
CA THR A 87 -0.29 -10.55 11.34
C THR A 87 -0.70 -12.01 11.28
N ARG A 88 -0.05 -12.83 10.43
CA ARG A 88 -0.43 -14.23 10.15
C ARG A 88 -1.85 -14.40 9.63
N LYS A 89 -2.43 -13.31 9.12
CA LYS A 89 -3.77 -13.32 8.53
C LYS A 89 -3.69 -13.59 7.04
N PRO A 90 -4.64 -14.35 6.48
CA PRO A 90 -4.74 -14.54 5.05
C PRO A 90 -5.12 -13.22 4.36
N VAL A 91 -4.60 -13.04 3.15
CA VAL A 91 -5.04 -12.02 2.20
C VAL A 91 -5.41 -12.74 0.93
N ARG A 92 -6.63 -12.48 0.44
CA ARG A 92 -7.16 -13.05 -0.80
C ARG A 92 -7.77 -11.93 -1.63
N GLN A 93 -7.21 -11.68 -2.80
CA GLN A 93 -7.67 -10.60 -3.68
C GLN A 93 -7.61 -11.04 -5.13
N LYS A 94 -8.63 -10.67 -5.93
CA LYS A 94 -8.55 -10.84 -7.38
C LYS A 94 -7.62 -9.78 -7.94
N LEU A 95 -6.69 -10.19 -8.80
CA LEU A 95 -5.82 -9.25 -9.50
C LEU A 95 -6.46 -8.85 -10.82
N ASP A 96 -6.31 -7.58 -11.17
CA ASP A 96 -6.55 -7.13 -12.54
C ASP A 96 -5.67 -7.92 -13.51
N SER A 97 -6.20 -8.20 -14.70
CA SER A 97 -5.52 -9.02 -15.71
C SER A 97 -4.24 -8.37 -16.25
N ALA A 98 -4.21 -7.04 -16.37
CA ALA A 98 -3.02 -6.31 -16.79
C ALA A 98 -1.98 -6.32 -15.68
N LEU A 99 -2.37 -6.08 -14.41
CA LEU A 99 -1.46 -6.19 -13.27
C LEU A 99 -0.86 -7.59 -13.12
N HIS A 100 -1.67 -8.63 -13.28
CA HIS A 100 -1.20 -10.01 -13.23
C HIS A 100 -0.17 -10.30 -14.34
N SER A 101 -0.46 -9.86 -15.56
CA SER A 101 0.46 -9.99 -16.70
C SER A 101 1.76 -9.21 -16.47
N GLU A 102 1.67 -8.00 -15.91
CA GLU A 102 2.80 -7.16 -15.56
C GLU A 102 3.72 -7.85 -14.54
N LEU A 103 3.15 -8.45 -13.48
CA LEU A 103 3.89 -9.21 -12.48
C LEU A 103 4.66 -10.40 -13.09
N LEU A 104 4.06 -11.09 -14.06
CA LEU A 104 4.71 -12.20 -14.75
C LEU A 104 5.83 -11.71 -15.68
N ALA A 105 5.65 -10.57 -16.34
CA ALA A 105 6.63 -9.99 -17.26
C ALA A 105 7.93 -9.55 -16.55
N VAL A 106 7.84 -9.05 -15.33
CA VAL A 106 9.02 -8.60 -14.55
C VAL A 106 9.66 -9.70 -13.69
N ALA A 107 9.05 -10.89 -13.67
CA ALA A 107 9.54 -11.99 -12.87
C ALA A 107 10.95 -12.40 -13.33
N ASN A 108 11.87 -12.50 -12.37
CA ASN A 108 13.27 -12.86 -12.66
C ASN A 108 13.42 -14.37 -12.97
N SER A 109 14.63 -14.84 -13.25
CA SER A 109 14.90 -16.28 -13.51
C SER A 109 14.70 -17.19 -12.29
N ASN A 110 14.35 -16.65 -11.12
CA ASN A 110 14.05 -17.45 -9.94
C ASN A 110 12.73 -18.21 -10.15
N PRO A 111 12.70 -19.53 -9.88
CA PRO A 111 11.51 -20.36 -10.07
C PRO A 111 10.44 -20.14 -8.99
N LYS A 112 10.77 -19.43 -7.90
CA LYS A 112 9.92 -19.27 -6.72
C LYS A 112 9.39 -17.85 -6.56
N TYR A 113 10.23 -16.85 -6.62
CA TYR A 113 9.89 -15.45 -6.31
C TYR A 113 9.76 -14.58 -7.57
N ILE A 114 8.91 -13.56 -7.50
CA ILE A 114 8.74 -12.58 -8.58
C ILE A 114 9.87 -11.52 -8.55
N PHE A 115 10.00 -10.80 -7.44
CA PHE A 115 10.93 -9.67 -7.32
C PHE A 115 12.30 -10.06 -6.79
N TRP A 116 12.35 -11.06 -5.90
CA TRP A 116 13.55 -11.47 -5.19
C TRP A 116 14.25 -12.65 -5.88
N ASN A 117 15.59 -12.68 -5.83
CA ASN A 117 16.38 -13.74 -6.45
C ASN A 117 16.67 -14.93 -5.51
N GLY A 118 16.23 -14.87 -4.24
CA GLY A 118 16.39 -15.93 -3.25
C GLY A 118 17.81 -16.13 -2.71
N THR A 119 18.80 -15.33 -3.12
CA THR A 119 20.21 -15.53 -2.73
C THR A 119 20.61 -14.74 -1.48
N ALA A 120 20.08 -13.54 -1.31
CA ALA A 120 20.30 -12.72 -0.12
C ALA A 120 19.47 -13.24 1.08
N LYS A 121 19.56 -12.62 2.25
CA LYS A 121 18.54 -12.82 3.30
C LYS A 121 17.27 -12.02 2.92
N PRO A 122 16.05 -12.50 3.23
CA PRO A 122 14.81 -11.77 2.91
C PRO A 122 14.78 -10.33 3.45
N THR A 123 15.34 -10.14 4.66
CA THR A 123 15.46 -8.81 5.29
C THR A 123 16.39 -7.90 4.50
N SER A 124 17.56 -8.40 4.11
CA SER A 124 18.52 -7.65 3.29
C SER A 124 17.95 -7.28 1.92
N ALA A 125 17.23 -8.21 1.27
CA ALA A 125 16.55 -7.93 0.01
C ALA A 125 15.50 -6.83 0.19
N THR A 126 14.65 -6.94 1.22
CA THR A 126 13.63 -5.94 1.55
C THR A 126 14.27 -4.57 1.80
N SER A 127 15.35 -4.50 2.58
CA SER A 127 16.06 -3.24 2.87
C SER A 127 16.64 -2.60 1.61
N ARG A 128 17.11 -3.39 0.64
CA ARG A 128 17.60 -2.87 -0.65
C ARG A 128 16.47 -2.22 -1.46
N TRP A 129 15.34 -2.91 -1.61
CA TRP A 129 14.15 -2.34 -2.26
C TRP A 129 13.67 -1.08 -1.56
N GLN A 130 13.71 -1.07 -0.22
CA GLN A 130 13.37 0.11 0.56
C GLN A 130 14.34 1.28 0.31
N ALA A 131 15.64 1.02 0.20
CA ALA A 131 16.62 2.05 -0.12
C ALA A 131 16.40 2.63 -1.52
N GLU A 132 16.19 1.79 -2.52
CA GLU A 132 15.95 2.21 -3.91
C GLU A 132 14.65 3.02 -4.04
N MET A 133 13.55 2.57 -3.41
CA MET A 133 12.30 3.33 -3.37
C MET A 133 12.43 4.66 -2.63
N ARG A 134 13.25 4.71 -1.56
CA ARG A 134 13.52 5.95 -0.84
C ARG A 134 14.23 6.97 -1.73
N THR A 135 15.20 6.54 -2.53
CA THR A 135 15.86 7.39 -3.53
C THR A 135 14.85 7.93 -4.53
N LEU A 136 14.06 7.05 -5.15
CA LEU A 136 12.99 7.44 -6.07
C LEU A 136 12.05 8.49 -5.47
N MET A 137 11.58 8.27 -4.25
CA MET A 137 10.66 9.21 -3.56
C MET A 137 11.31 10.56 -3.26
N LYS A 138 12.60 10.59 -2.95
CA LYS A 138 13.33 11.85 -2.74
C LYS A 138 13.45 12.63 -4.04
N GLU A 139 13.84 11.97 -5.12
CA GLU A 139 13.95 12.57 -6.44
C GLU A 139 12.59 13.06 -6.97
N ALA A 140 11.52 12.32 -6.69
CA ALA A 140 10.15 12.74 -7.01
C ALA A 140 9.61 13.85 -6.08
N GLY A 141 10.37 14.30 -5.07
CA GLY A 141 9.88 15.27 -4.08
C GLY A 141 8.66 14.79 -3.29
N LEU A 142 8.58 13.49 -3.03
CA LEU A 142 7.47 12.80 -2.33
C LEU A 142 7.89 12.15 -1.02
N TRP A 143 9.18 12.20 -0.71
CA TRP A 143 9.73 11.61 0.49
C TRP A 143 9.24 12.33 1.74
N ILE A 144 8.76 11.55 2.70
CA ILE A 144 8.42 12.03 4.04
C ILE A 144 9.19 11.22 5.09
N PRO A 145 9.57 11.83 6.23
CA PRO A 145 10.12 11.10 7.36
C PRO A 145 9.16 10.04 7.90
N GLY A 146 9.70 8.93 8.37
CA GLY A 146 8.92 7.83 8.94
C GLY A 146 8.51 6.79 7.90
N ASN A 147 7.24 6.38 7.95
CA ASN A 147 6.80 5.15 7.30
C ASN A 147 6.37 5.34 5.84
N LEU A 148 7.35 5.66 4.99
CA LEU A 148 7.17 5.91 3.56
C LEU A 148 6.35 4.84 2.84
N PHE A 149 6.63 3.57 3.11
CA PHE A 149 6.01 2.43 2.42
C PHE A 149 4.56 2.20 2.80
N HIS A 150 4.14 2.70 3.96
CA HIS A 150 2.74 2.62 4.35
C HIS A 150 1.87 3.54 3.50
N ARG A 151 2.42 4.59 2.87
CA ARG A 151 1.65 5.44 1.95
C ARG A 151 1.01 4.65 0.81
N PHE A 152 1.67 3.62 0.28
CA PHE A 152 1.10 2.76 -0.76
C PHE A 152 -0.12 1.98 -0.24
N ARG A 153 -0.01 1.43 0.98
CA ARG A 153 -1.12 0.75 1.66
C ARG A 153 -2.26 1.70 1.98
N ASP A 154 -1.95 2.90 2.45
CA ASP A 154 -2.94 3.95 2.68
C ASP A 154 -3.63 4.35 1.38
N THR A 155 -2.90 4.38 0.26
CA THR A 155 -3.45 4.69 -1.07
C THR A 155 -4.43 3.62 -1.54
N ALA A 156 -4.09 2.34 -1.34
CA ALA A 156 -5.01 1.24 -1.64
C ALA A 156 -6.30 1.34 -0.79
N ALA A 157 -6.15 1.51 0.52
CA ALA A 157 -7.28 1.65 1.44
C ALA A 157 -8.14 2.88 1.11
N ASP A 158 -7.52 4.02 0.79
CA ASP A 158 -8.21 5.24 0.38
C ASP A 158 -9.01 5.04 -0.90
N TYR A 159 -8.44 4.35 -1.88
CA TYR A 159 -9.13 4.01 -3.12
C TYR A 159 -10.36 3.14 -2.85
N TRP A 160 -10.19 2.03 -2.13
CA TRP A 160 -11.31 1.11 -1.81
C TRP A 160 -12.43 1.79 -1.02
N LEU A 161 -12.08 2.61 -0.02
CA LEU A 161 -13.06 3.38 0.75
C LEU A 161 -13.78 4.43 -0.10
N GLY A 162 -13.10 5.01 -1.09
CA GLY A 162 -13.71 5.88 -2.11
C GLY A 162 -14.68 5.15 -3.02
N GLU A 163 -14.36 3.92 -3.39
CA GLU A 163 -15.24 3.02 -4.17
C GLU A 163 -16.39 2.41 -3.34
N GLY A 164 -16.42 2.68 -2.03
CA GLY A 164 -17.53 2.29 -1.15
C GLY A 164 -17.37 0.94 -0.45
N TRP A 165 -16.16 0.40 -0.40
CA TRP A 165 -15.86 -0.77 0.43
C TRP A 165 -16.10 -0.47 1.91
N THR A 166 -16.51 -1.49 2.66
CA THR A 166 -16.64 -1.39 4.11
C THR A 166 -15.28 -1.49 4.79
N LEU A 167 -15.19 -1.09 6.06
CA LEU A 167 -13.96 -1.29 6.85
C LEU A 167 -13.64 -2.79 7.05
N ASP A 168 -14.65 -3.66 7.01
CA ASP A 168 -14.49 -5.11 7.09
C ASP A 168 -13.82 -5.66 5.83
N ASP A 169 -14.31 -5.27 4.65
CA ASP A 169 -13.71 -5.64 3.35
C ASP A 169 -12.27 -5.16 3.25
N VAL A 170 -12.01 -3.91 3.67
CA VAL A 170 -10.65 -3.36 3.73
C VAL A 170 -9.78 -4.16 4.68
N ALA A 171 -10.28 -4.54 5.87
CA ALA A 171 -9.51 -5.34 6.83
C ALA A 171 -9.15 -6.72 6.29
N GLU A 172 -10.06 -7.38 5.59
CA GLU A 172 -9.81 -8.66 4.94
C GLU A 172 -8.76 -8.53 3.83
N ALA A 173 -8.92 -7.56 2.92
CA ALA A 173 -7.96 -7.33 1.84
C ALA A 173 -6.56 -6.94 2.36
N LEU A 174 -6.52 -6.14 3.44
CA LEU A 174 -5.28 -5.71 4.06
C LEU A 174 -4.63 -6.79 4.94
N GLY A 175 -5.34 -7.86 5.30
CA GLY A 175 -4.89 -8.91 6.22
C GLY A 175 -4.69 -8.38 7.64
N ASP A 176 -5.63 -7.57 8.13
CA ASP A 176 -5.57 -6.90 9.43
C ASP A 176 -6.83 -7.13 10.27
N THR A 177 -6.95 -6.52 11.44
CA THR A 177 -8.22 -6.48 12.18
C THR A 177 -9.01 -5.22 11.82
N VAL A 178 -10.33 -5.34 11.87
CA VAL A 178 -11.25 -4.21 11.70
C VAL A 178 -10.92 -3.09 12.67
N ALA A 179 -10.62 -3.42 13.93
CA ALA A 179 -10.22 -2.44 14.94
C ALA A 179 -8.97 -1.63 14.55
N VAL A 180 -7.97 -2.28 13.94
CA VAL A 180 -6.76 -1.58 13.45
C VAL A 180 -7.10 -0.72 12.24
N VAL A 181 -7.83 -1.25 11.27
CA VAL A 181 -8.27 -0.49 10.07
C VAL A 181 -9.11 0.71 10.47
N GLN A 182 -10.09 0.54 11.35
CA GLN A 182 -10.93 1.61 11.88
C GLN A 182 -10.09 2.68 12.56
N LYS A 183 -9.12 2.30 13.40
CA LYS A 183 -8.22 3.27 14.06
C LYS A 183 -7.47 4.16 13.06
N HIS A 184 -7.08 3.61 11.90
CA HIS A 184 -6.27 4.32 10.91
C HIS A 184 -7.08 5.08 9.86
N TYR A 185 -8.23 4.55 9.44
CA TYR A 185 -8.91 5.01 8.24
C TYR A 185 -10.34 5.54 8.46
N LYS A 186 -10.93 5.39 9.66
CA LYS A 186 -12.31 5.86 9.91
C LYS A 186 -12.47 7.37 9.72
N ASP A 187 -11.44 8.14 10.07
CA ASP A 187 -11.42 9.61 10.01
C ASP A 187 -10.67 10.11 8.77
N LEU A 188 -10.49 9.26 7.76
CA LEU A 188 -9.78 9.61 6.53
C LEU A 188 -10.61 10.59 5.70
N ALA A 189 -10.26 11.88 5.78
CA ALA A 189 -10.85 12.95 5.00
C ALA A 189 -10.13 13.11 3.65
N SER A 190 -10.26 12.13 2.75
CA SER A 190 -9.71 12.22 1.40
C SER A 190 -10.74 12.72 0.38
N LYS A 191 -10.25 13.24 -0.75
CA LYS A 191 -11.11 13.63 -1.88
C LYS A 191 -11.94 12.46 -2.43
N ARG A 192 -11.41 11.23 -2.36
CA ARG A 192 -12.11 10.03 -2.83
C ARG A 192 -13.28 9.70 -1.92
N VAL A 193 -13.07 9.77 -0.60
CA VAL A 193 -14.12 9.62 0.40
C VAL A 193 -15.15 10.74 0.28
N GLU A 194 -14.74 11.98 0.12
CA GLU A 194 -15.64 13.13 -0.07
C GLU A 194 -16.52 12.96 -1.32
N ALA A 195 -15.93 12.57 -2.45
CA ALA A 195 -16.66 12.29 -3.69
C ALA A 195 -17.63 11.10 -3.58
N ARG A 196 -17.37 10.14 -2.68
CA ARG A 196 -18.32 9.08 -2.34
C ARG A 196 -19.47 9.63 -1.50
N LEU A 197 -19.15 10.39 -0.45
CA LEU A 197 -20.14 10.95 0.47
C LEU A 197 -21.10 11.91 -0.22
N SER A 198 -20.66 12.64 -1.25
CA SER A 198 -21.53 13.53 -2.04
C SER A 198 -22.61 12.80 -2.84
N LYS A 199 -22.46 11.49 -3.06
CA LYS A 199 -23.46 10.64 -3.73
C LYS A 199 -24.52 10.08 -2.76
N LEU A 200 -24.37 10.32 -1.45
CA LEU A 200 -25.33 9.83 -0.46
C LEU A 200 -26.67 10.59 -0.58
N PRO A 201 -27.80 9.97 -0.18
CA PRO A 201 -29.10 10.62 -0.23
C PRO A 201 -29.11 11.93 0.56
N ILE A 202 -29.54 13.02 -0.10
CA ILE A 202 -29.73 14.33 0.52
C ILE A 202 -31.23 14.54 0.69
N ARG A 203 -31.67 14.83 1.92
CA ARG A 203 -33.07 15.20 2.18
C ARG A 203 -33.33 16.59 1.60
N SER A 204 -34.19 16.67 0.59
CA SER A 204 -34.68 17.94 0.04
C SER A 204 -35.92 18.40 0.77
N TRP A 205 -36.00 19.71 1.04
CA TRP A 205 -37.20 20.36 1.54
C TRP A 205 -37.73 21.25 0.41
N SER A 206 -38.36 20.64 -0.60
CA SER A 206 -39.12 21.42 -1.57
C SER A 206 -40.29 22.06 -0.82
N ALA A 207 -40.27 23.39 -0.72
CA ALA A 207 -41.44 24.15 -0.32
C ALA A 207 -42.52 23.86 -1.37
N ASN A 208 -43.57 23.15 -0.98
CA ASN A 208 -44.78 23.08 -1.78
C ASN A 208 -45.27 24.52 -1.95
N VAL A 209 -45.17 25.05 -3.17
CA VAL A 209 -45.90 26.24 -3.63
C VAL A 209 -47.15 25.76 -4.33
#